data_AF-A0A432QSM2-F1
#
_entry.id   AF-A0A432QSM2-F1
#
_cell.length_a   1.000
_cell.length_b   1.000
_cell.length_c   1.000
_cell.angle_alpha   90.00
_cell.angle_beta   90.00
_cell.angle_gamma   90.00
#
_symmetry.space_group_name_H-M   'P 1'
#
loop_
_entity.id
_entity.type
_entity.pdbx_description
1 polymer ?
#
loop_
_entity_poly.entity_id
_entity_poly.type
_entity_poly.pdbx_seq_one_letter_code
_entity_poly.pdbx_strand_id
1 'polypeptide(L)' 'MSDFEINKTYAEINARIKAGEAVVVTAEEMVDVVREHGPVEAARRIDVVTTGTFSTMCSSGVFLNFGQTTPTIKAQKVW' A
#
# COMPACT_ATOMS: atom_id res chain seq x y z
N MET A 1 -9.70 -16.57 8.64
CA MET A 1 -9.80 -15.28 7.94
C MET A 1 -11.00 -14.57 8.53
N SER A 2 -10.91 -13.28 8.81
CA SER A 2 -12.08 -12.51 9.26
C SER A 2 -13.09 -12.45 8.11
N ASP A 3 -14.36 -12.72 8.37
CA ASP A 3 -15.42 -12.62 7.36
C ASP A 3 -15.74 -11.14 7.12
N PHE A 4 -15.20 -10.59 6.04
CA PHE A 4 -15.64 -9.30 5.51
C PHE A 4 -16.77 -9.51 4.50
N GLU A 5 -17.58 -8.48 4.25
CA GLU A 5 -18.64 -8.55 3.22
C GLU A 5 -18.06 -8.80 1.82
N ILE A 6 -16.85 -8.30 1.56
CA ILE A 6 -16.08 -8.55 0.34
C ILE A 6 -14.74 -9.17 0.74
N ASN A 7 -14.46 -10.38 0.23
CA ASN A 7 -13.18 -11.06 0.43
C ASN A 7 -12.54 -11.31 -0.93
N LYS A 8 -11.38 -10.70 -1.18
CA LYS A 8 -10.54 -10.97 -2.35
C LYS A 8 -9.30 -11.72 -1.91
N THR A 9 -8.88 -12.72 -2.70
CA THR A 9 -7.66 -13.47 -2.39
C THR A 9 -6.45 -12.91 -3.12
N TYR A 10 -5.24 -13.10 -2.57
CA TYR A 10 -4.03 -12.72 -3.30
C TYR A 10 -3.89 -13.45 -4.64
N ALA A 11 -4.32 -14.71 -4.71
CA ALA A 11 -4.29 -15.49 -5.95
C ALA A 11 -5.18 -14.86 -7.04
N GLU A 12 -6.38 -14.45 -6.67
CA GLU A 12 -7.33 -13.74 -7.54
C GLU A 12 -6.77 -12.39 -8.00
N ILE A 13 -6.31 -11.54 -7.07
CA ILE A 13 -5.73 -10.23 -7.41
C ILE A 13 -4.52 -10.38 -8.34
N ASN A 14 -3.63 -11.34 -8.06
CA ASN A 14 -2.46 -11.59 -8.90
C ASN A 14 -2.83 -12.09 -10.30
N ALA A 15 -3.91 -12.86 -10.44
CA ALA A 15 -4.42 -13.28 -11.75
C ALA A 15 -4.92 -12.08 -12.56
N ARG A 16 -5.69 -11.17 -11.93
CA ARG A 16 -6.17 -9.94 -12.58
C ARG A 16 -5.04 -8.99 -12.98
N ILE A 17 -4.00 -8.87 -12.15
CA ILE A 17 -2.79 -8.08 -12.49
C ILE A 17 -2.12 -8.68 -13.73
N LYS A 18 -1.91 -10.00 -13.78
CA LYS A 18 -1.30 -10.69 -14.93
C LYS A 18 -2.13 -10.57 -16.21
N ALA A 19 -3.45 -10.54 -16.08
CA ALA A 19 -4.38 -10.36 -17.19
C ALA A 19 -4.47 -8.90 -17.67
N GLY A 20 -3.94 -7.93 -16.92
CA GLY A 20 -4.11 -6.49 -17.21
C GLY A 20 -5.50 -5.96 -16.88
N GLU A 21 -6.26 -6.66 -16.03
CA GLU A 21 -7.66 -6.36 -15.68
C GLU A 21 -7.82 -5.82 -14.25
N ALA A 22 -6.72 -5.68 -13.51
CA ALA A 22 -6.73 -5.15 -12.15
C ALA A 22 -7.07 -3.65 -12.16
N VAL A 23 -8.03 -3.25 -11.33
CA VAL A 23 -8.37 -1.85 -11.09
C VAL A 23 -7.49 -1.33 -9.97
N VAL A 24 -6.56 -0.44 -10.35
CA VAL A 24 -5.56 0.14 -9.45
C VAL A 24 -5.85 1.62 -9.27
N VAL A 25 -5.87 2.08 -8.03
CA VAL A 25 -6.06 3.50 -7.67
C VAL A 25 -4.99 3.95 -6.69
N THR A 26 -4.82 5.26 -6.57
CA THR A 26 -4.04 5.87 -5.50
C THR A 26 -4.84 5.95 -4.21
N ALA A 27 -4.15 6.15 -3.08
CA ALA A 27 -4.79 6.36 -1.79
C ALA A 27 -5.70 7.60 -1.77
N GLU A 28 -5.36 8.64 -2.55
CA GLU A 28 -6.18 9.85 -2.69
C GLU A 28 -7.48 9.56 -3.44
N GLU A 29 -7.38 8.92 -4.61
CA GLU A 29 -8.55 8.51 -5.41
C GLU A 29 -9.48 7.57 -4.62
N MET A 30 -8.91 6.68 -3.79
CA MET A 30 -9.70 5.76 -2.97
C MET A 30 -10.64 6.48 -1.99
N VAL A 31 -10.25 7.65 -1.48
CA VAL A 31 -11.10 8.47 -0.60
C VAL A 31 -12.37 8.89 -1.34
N ASP A 32 -12.23 9.34 -2.59
CA ASP A 32 -13.36 9.76 -3.41
C ASP A 32 -14.24 8.60 -3.84
N VAL A 33 -13.65 7.45 -4.23
CA VAL A 33 -14.40 6.22 -4.55
C VAL A 33 -15.29 5.78 -3.39
N VAL A 34 -14.75 5.80 -2.16
CA VAL A 34 -15.53 5.46 -0.96
C VAL A 34 -16.61 6.50 -0.67
N ARG A 35 -16.32 7.79 -0.88
CA ARG A 35 -17.30 8.87 -0.67
C ARG A 35 -18.49 8.75 -1.64
N GLU A 36 -18.24 8.36 -2.89
CA GLU A 36 -19.28 8.26 -3.92
C GLU A 36 -20.07 6.95 -3.86
N HIS A 37 -19.40 5.83 -3.58
CA HIS A 37 -20.01 4.50 -3.72
C HIS A 37 -20.16 3.75 -2.40
N GLY A 38 -19.56 4.24 -1.31
CA GLY A 38 -19.52 3.56 -0.02
C GLY A 38 -18.41 2.49 0.06
N PRO A 39 -18.05 2.07 1.28
CA PRO A 39 -16.87 1.22 1.52
C PRO A 39 -16.99 -0.19 0.92
N VAL A 40 -18.19 -0.80 0.96
CA VAL A 40 -18.42 -2.15 0.43
C VAL A 40 -18.28 -2.18 -1.09
N GLU A 41 -18.92 -1.25 -1.79
CA GLU A 41 -18.83 -1.18 -3.25
C GLU A 41 -17.45 -0.73 -3.73
N ALA A 42 -16.79 0.18 -3.00
CA ALA A 42 -15.40 0.50 -3.26
C ALA A 42 -14.50 -0.74 -3.15
N ALA A 43 -14.66 -1.55 -2.09
CA ALA A 43 -13.92 -2.80 -1.94
C ALA A 43 -14.24 -3.84 -3.03
N ARG A 44 -15.48 -3.88 -3.53
CA ARG A 44 -15.88 -4.74 -4.66
C ARG A 44 -15.17 -4.32 -5.95
N ARG A 45 -15.13 -3.01 -6.25
CA ARG A 45 -14.61 -2.46 -7.52
C ARG A 45 -13.09 -2.37 -7.60
N ILE A 46 -12.42 -2.04 -6.49
CA ILE A 46 -10.98 -1.74 -6.47
C ILE A 46 -10.17 -2.97 -6.05
N ASP A 47 -9.08 -3.24 -6.75
CA ASP A 47 -8.22 -4.42 -6.50
C ASP A 47 -6.96 -4.07 -5.73
N VAL A 48 -6.34 -2.94 -6.07
CA VAL A 48 -5.09 -2.49 -5.43
C VAL A 48 -5.18 -0.99 -5.17
N VAL A 49 -4.88 -0.60 -3.94
CA VAL A 49 -4.66 0.80 -3.57
C VAL A 49 -3.16 1.02 -3.44
N THR A 50 -2.65 1.99 -4.19
CA THR A 50 -1.24 2.35 -4.20
C THR A 50 -1.03 3.64 -3.41
N THR A 51 0.06 3.69 -2.66
CA THR A 51 0.45 4.91 -1.94
C THR A 51 1.96 5.07 -2.05
N GLY A 52 2.41 6.31 -2.24
CA GLY A 52 3.81 6.67 -2.13
C GLY A 52 4.08 7.11 -0.69
N THR A 53 5.11 6.55 -0.06
CA THR A 53 5.63 7.10 1.19
C THR A 53 7.06 7.55 0.99
N PHE A 54 7.42 8.66 1.63
CA PHE A 54 8.77 9.23 1.58
C PHE A 54 9.55 9.02 2.89
N SER A 55 9.14 8.02 3.67
CA SER A 55 9.76 7.62 4.93
C SER A 55 9.98 6.12 4.97
N THR A 56 10.87 5.64 5.84
CA THR A 56 10.94 4.21 6.15
C THR A 56 9.59 3.74 6.70
N MET A 57 8.91 2.85 5.98
CA MET A 57 7.70 2.23 6.51
C MET A 57 8.08 1.31 7.66
N CYS A 58 7.33 1.38 8.76
CA CYS A 58 7.54 0.55 9.95
C CYS A 58 7.46 -0.96 9.63
N SER A 59 6.90 -1.33 8.49
CA SER A 59 6.65 -2.71 8.05
C SER A 59 7.38 -3.12 6.76
N SER A 60 8.24 -2.27 6.16
CA SER A 60 8.93 -2.63 4.92
C SER A 60 10.07 -3.63 5.11
N GLY A 61 10.45 -3.94 6.36
CA GLY A 61 11.56 -4.85 6.67
C GLY A 61 12.92 -4.33 6.18
N VAL A 62 13.02 -3.06 5.78
CA VAL A 62 14.25 -2.46 5.30
C VAL A 62 15.11 -2.04 6.49
N PHE A 63 16.09 -2.87 6.82
CA PHE A 63 17.13 -2.57 7.80
C PHE A 63 18.38 -2.02 7.08
N LEU A 64 18.57 -0.71 7.14
CA LEU A 64 19.80 -0.06 6.66
C LEU A 64 20.80 0.01 7.82
N ASN A 65 21.82 -0.85 7.80
CA ASN A 65 22.91 -0.79 8.77
C ASN A 65 24.08 -0.02 8.17
N PHE A 66 24.30 1.21 8.62
CA PHE A 66 25.40 2.07 8.19
C PHE A 66 26.72 1.82 8.94
N GLY A 67 26.74 0.87 9.88
CA GLY A 67 27.84 0.67 10.82
C GLY A 67 27.95 1.80 11.84
N GLN A 68 28.59 1.53 12.98
CA GLN A 68 28.94 2.60 13.92
C GLN A 68 30.18 3.33 13.43
N THR A 69 30.03 4.60 13.05
CA THR A 69 31.16 5.47 12.71
C THR A 69 31.62 6.24 13.95
N THR A 70 32.93 6.53 14.01
CA THR A 70 33.50 7.49 14.97
C THR A 70 34.03 8.67 14.17
N PRO A 71 33.40 9.86 14.24
CA PRO A 71 32.27 10.25 15.09
C PRO A 71 30.90 9.73 14.62
N THR A 72 29.89 9.79 15.49
CA THR A 72 28.53 9.29 15.20
C THR A 72 27.87 10.02 14.03
N ILE A 73 27.11 9.28 13.21
CA ILE A 73 26.32 9.86 12.13
C ILE A 73 25.15 10.66 12.72
N LYS A 74 25.09 11.96 12.42
CA LYS A 74 23.96 12.83 12.79
C LYS A 74 23.00 13.00 11.62
N ALA A 75 21.99 12.12 11.54
CA ALA A 75 20.96 12.13 10.49
C ALA A 75 19.85 13.18 10.72
N GLN A 76 20.23 14.43 11.02
CA GLN A 76 19.28 15.53 11.32
C GLN A 76 18.69 16.19 10.05
N LYS A 77 19.35 16.02 8.89
CA LYS A 77 18.90 16.48 7.57
C LYS A 77 19.27 15.42 6.55
N VAL A 78 18.28 14.62 6.18
CA VAL A 78 18.41 13.54 5.18
C VAL A 78 17.46 13.87 4.03
N TRP A 79 17.64 15.07 3.45
CA TRP A 79 16.98 15.58 2.25
C TRP A 79 17.77 16.77 1.69
#